data_AF-A0A285KJM1-F1
#
_entry.id   AF-A0A285KJM1-F1
#
_cell.length_a   1.000
_cell.length_b   1.000
_cell.length_c   1.000
_cell.angle_alpha   90.00
_cell.angle_beta   90.00
_cell.angle_gamma   90.00
#
_symmetry.space_group_name_H-M   'P 1'
#
loop_
_entity.id
_entity.type
_entity.pdbx_description
1 polymer ?
#
loop_
_entity_poly.entity_id
_entity_poly.type
_entity_poly.pdbx_seq_one_letter_code
_entity_poly.pdbx_strand_id
1 'polypeptide(L)'
;MSITFAPCILIPCYNHGAMMAGVLARLSGFQLPCIIVDDGSDSATREALDALAADNEHVTLVRLPENAGKGAAVIRGLEEAQRAGFSHAVQVDADGQHAIEDIPRLLALAEKHPDTLISGRPVYDDSVPRSRLYGRYVTHVWVWIETLSLQLKDSMCGFRVYPVEPTLKLARRVPLGKRMDFDTEVMVRLYWQGNTSYFVPTRVTYPEDGLSHFDALKDNLRISWMHTRLFFGMLPRIPSLLMRRRTQHWAKQPEAKGLWGMRLMIWVWKTFGRGAFSLLLWPVIAVFWLTASAPRRASQQWIDRVKRELATRNLPQPARFNSFHHFMGFGHAILDKIASWRGELKPGRDIVFAPGAQDALDMSAPKGKLLLASHLGDVEACRALSTRTINALVFNENAQRFKQVMEENAPQSGINLISVTDVGPDTAMLLKEKLDQGEWVAIVGDRIAVNPQRGGDWRVIWSEFMGSPAPFPQGPFILASVLKCPVLMIFALKQQGKLHVHCEPFADPLVLPRGERQQALQNTVDRYAQRLEHYALSSPLDWFNFFDFWQLPDATEKE
;
A
#
# COMPACT_ATOMS: atom_id res chain seq x y z
N MET A 1 -18.06 -4.01 23.24
CA MET A 1 -19.46 -3.65 22.94
C MET A 1 -19.47 -3.03 21.55
N SER A 2 -20.27 -3.55 20.61
CA SER A 2 -20.45 -2.90 19.31
C SER A 2 -21.10 -1.55 19.54
N ILE A 3 -20.39 -0.46 19.24
CA ILE A 3 -20.97 0.89 19.28
C ILE A 3 -22.08 0.89 18.22
N THR A 4 -23.31 1.19 18.63
CA THR A 4 -24.40 1.36 17.66
C THR A 4 -24.12 2.64 16.88
N PHE A 5 -24.09 2.54 15.54
CA PHE A 5 -23.87 3.69 14.69
C PHE A 5 -25.08 4.63 14.77
N ALA A 6 -24.87 5.82 15.31
CA ALA A 6 -25.91 6.79 15.64
C ALA A 6 -25.34 8.20 15.35
N PRO A 7 -25.44 8.67 14.10
CA PRO A 7 -24.92 9.97 13.71
C PRO A 7 -25.90 11.12 13.99
N CYS A 8 -25.37 12.30 14.27
CA CYS A 8 -26.11 13.56 14.28
C CYS A 8 -25.42 14.62 13.40
N ILE A 9 -26.13 15.69 13.07
CA ILE A 9 -25.55 16.90 12.47
C ILE A 9 -25.14 17.86 13.59
N LEU A 10 -24.04 18.57 13.41
CA LEU A 10 -23.53 19.58 14.30
C LEU A 10 -23.21 20.87 13.53
N ILE A 11 -23.84 21.98 13.89
CA ILE A 11 -23.68 23.26 13.21
C ILE A 11 -23.20 24.32 14.21
N PRO A 12 -21.90 24.70 14.21
CA PRO A 12 -21.45 25.89 14.92
C PRO A 12 -21.93 27.14 14.18
N CYS A 13 -22.61 28.04 14.88
CA CYS A 13 -23.19 29.26 14.32
C CYS A 13 -22.72 30.51 15.07
N TYR A 14 -22.19 31.49 14.35
CA TYR A 14 -21.91 32.83 14.86
C TYR A 14 -22.38 33.86 13.83
N ASN A 15 -23.43 34.63 14.15
CA ASN A 15 -24.00 35.67 13.28
C ASN A 15 -24.42 35.22 11.86
N HIS A 16 -24.82 33.95 11.71
CA HIS A 16 -25.28 33.37 10.43
C HIS A 16 -26.79 33.04 10.42
N GLY A 17 -27.58 33.71 11.26
CA GLY A 17 -29.02 33.42 11.42
C GLY A 17 -29.82 33.46 10.13
N ALA A 18 -29.53 34.42 9.23
CA ALA A 18 -30.21 34.57 7.95
C ALA A 18 -30.02 33.37 6.99
N MET A 19 -28.87 32.69 7.07
CA MET A 19 -28.55 31.54 6.20
C MET A 19 -29.05 30.22 6.79
N MET A 20 -29.28 30.15 8.11
CA MET A 20 -29.57 28.91 8.83
C MET A 20 -30.84 28.22 8.32
N ALA A 21 -31.90 28.98 8.00
CA ALA A 21 -33.15 28.43 7.50
C ALA A 21 -32.94 27.63 6.19
N GLY A 22 -32.13 28.17 5.27
CA GLY A 22 -31.81 27.50 4.01
C GLY A 22 -30.92 26.27 4.21
N VAL A 23 -29.98 26.33 5.15
CA VAL A 23 -29.13 25.17 5.51
C VAL A 23 -29.98 24.05 6.11
N LEU A 24 -30.86 24.34 7.07
CA LEU A 24 -31.76 23.36 7.68
C LEU A 24 -32.74 22.75 6.68
N ALA A 25 -33.32 23.57 5.80
CA ALA A 25 -34.21 23.09 4.75
C ALA A 25 -33.52 22.04 3.85
N ARG A 26 -32.26 22.28 3.45
CA ARG A 26 -31.49 21.32 2.66
C ARG A 26 -31.11 20.06 3.46
N LEU A 27 -30.90 20.19 4.78
CA LEU A 27 -30.54 19.06 5.65
C LEU A 27 -31.74 18.18 6.03
N SER A 28 -32.97 18.70 5.94
CA SER A 28 -34.20 17.98 6.30
C SER A 28 -34.35 16.62 5.60
N GLY A 29 -33.87 16.52 4.36
CA GLY A 29 -33.92 15.29 3.56
C GLY A 29 -33.09 14.12 4.12
N PHE A 30 -32.15 14.37 5.04
CA PHE A 30 -31.34 13.32 5.66
C PHE A 30 -31.97 12.70 6.90
N GLN A 31 -33.01 13.32 7.48
CA GLN A 31 -33.71 12.84 8.68
C GLN A 31 -32.77 12.54 9.87
N LEU A 32 -31.74 13.38 10.06
CA LEU A 32 -30.78 13.27 11.15
C LEU A 32 -31.08 14.30 12.25
N PRO A 33 -30.92 13.95 13.54
CA PRO A 33 -30.94 14.92 14.62
C PRO A 33 -29.88 16.00 14.40
N CYS A 34 -30.20 17.26 14.67
CA CYS A 34 -29.32 18.39 14.41
C CYS A 34 -29.05 19.17 15.70
N ILE A 35 -27.78 19.36 16.04
CA ILE A 35 -27.35 20.17 17.16
C ILE A 35 -26.79 21.48 16.59
N ILE A 36 -27.44 22.60 16.90
CA ILE A 36 -26.94 23.93 16.55
C ILE A 36 -26.29 24.53 17.79
N VAL A 37 -25.06 25.01 17.65
CA VAL A 37 -24.34 25.69 18.73
C VAL A 37 -24.22 27.17 18.39
N ASP A 38 -25.01 28.01 19.06
CA ASP A 38 -24.89 29.46 19.01
C ASP A 38 -23.65 29.92 19.81
N ASP A 39 -22.60 30.33 19.10
CA ASP A 39 -21.32 30.81 19.65
C ASP A 39 -21.40 32.30 20.03
N GLY A 40 -22.42 32.67 20.79
CA GLY A 40 -22.60 34.04 21.29
C GLY A 40 -22.99 35.06 20.21
N SER A 41 -23.92 34.71 19.32
CA SER A 41 -24.40 35.59 18.24
C SER A 41 -25.20 36.81 18.76
N ASP A 42 -25.44 37.76 17.86
CA ASP A 42 -26.30 38.92 18.09
C ASP A 42 -27.78 38.56 18.34
N SER A 43 -28.58 39.56 18.76
CA SER A 43 -29.99 39.36 19.09
C SER A 43 -30.81 38.88 17.90
N ALA A 44 -30.57 39.43 16.71
CA ALA A 44 -31.28 39.07 15.49
C ALA A 44 -31.04 37.59 15.11
N THR A 45 -29.79 37.12 15.20
CA THR A 45 -29.44 35.72 14.98
C THR A 45 -30.06 34.81 16.04
N ARG A 46 -30.04 35.22 17.31
CA ARG A 46 -30.65 34.45 18.40
C ARG A 46 -32.14 34.25 18.21
N GLU A 47 -32.87 35.32 17.86
CA GLU A 47 -34.31 35.25 17.57
C GLU A 47 -34.59 34.33 16.38
N ALA A 48 -33.77 34.40 15.32
CA ALA A 48 -33.90 33.50 14.17
C ALA A 48 -33.65 32.03 14.55
N LEU A 49 -32.62 31.75 15.36
CA LEU A 49 -32.33 30.39 15.83
C LEU A 49 -33.42 29.85 16.77
N ASP A 50 -34.02 30.70 17.61
CA ASP A 50 -35.13 30.31 18.48
C ASP A 50 -36.37 29.92 17.68
N ALA A 51 -36.73 30.72 16.66
CA ALA A 51 -37.82 30.39 15.76
C ALA A 51 -37.56 29.05 15.04
N LEU A 52 -36.36 28.86 14.50
CA LEU A 52 -35.99 27.63 13.80
C LEU A 52 -35.99 26.40 14.73
N ALA A 53 -35.54 26.53 15.98
CA ALA A 53 -35.58 25.43 16.94
C ALA A 53 -37.00 25.10 17.38
N ALA A 54 -37.88 26.10 17.50
CA ALA A 54 -39.30 25.89 17.80
C ALA A 54 -40.05 25.18 16.67
N ASP A 55 -39.70 25.50 15.42
CA ASP A 55 -40.33 24.93 14.22
C ASP A 55 -39.81 23.53 13.83
N ASN A 56 -38.71 23.07 14.43
CA ASN A 56 -38.07 21.81 14.06
C ASN A 56 -37.79 20.92 15.29
N GLU A 57 -38.65 19.93 15.54
CA GLU A 57 -38.52 19.01 16.70
C GLU A 57 -37.20 18.21 16.74
N HIS A 58 -36.51 18.06 15.61
CA HIS A 58 -35.22 17.37 15.52
C HIS A 58 -34.00 18.27 15.75
N VAL A 59 -34.22 19.55 16.06
CA VAL A 59 -33.16 20.54 16.29
C VAL A 59 -32.98 20.79 17.78
N THR A 60 -31.76 20.59 18.26
CA THR A 60 -31.33 20.96 19.62
C THR A 60 -30.47 22.21 19.54
N LEU A 61 -30.93 23.30 20.16
CA LEU A 61 -30.18 24.55 20.24
C LEU A 61 -29.35 24.62 21.54
N VAL A 62 -28.05 24.85 21.40
CA VAL A 62 -27.08 24.98 22.49
C VAL A 62 -26.50 26.39 22.45
N ARG A 63 -26.49 27.11 23.57
CA ARG A 63 -26.04 28.51 23.62
C ARG A 63 -24.75 28.68 24.41
N LEU A 64 -23.81 29.42 23.83
CA LEU A 64 -22.64 29.94 24.52
C LEU A 64 -22.87 31.41 24.91
N PRO A 65 -22.39 31.85 26.10
CA PRO A 65 -22.66 33.19 26.59
C PRO A 65 -21.97 34.28 25.75
N GLU A 66 -20.79 33.98 25.21
CA GLU A 66 -19.95 34.88 24.41
C GLU A 66 -19.27 34.09 23.28
N ASN A 67 -18.74 34.80 22.26
CA ASN A 67 -17.98 34.19 21.17
C ASN A 67 -16.68 33.56 21.66
N ALA A 68 -16.73 32.24 21.83
CA ALA A 68 -15.60 31.41 22.22
C ALA A 68 -14.79 30.90 21.02
N GLY A 69 -15.39 30.93 19.83
CA GLY A 69 -14.81 30.53 18.55
C GLY A 69 -15.30 29.17 18.07
N LYS A 70 -15.20 28.95 16.75
CA LYS A 70 -15.66 27.73 16.05
C LYS A 70 -15.22 26.43 16.75
N GLY A 71 -13.96 26.30 17.13
CA GLY A 71 -13.46 25.10 17.80
C GLY A 71 -14.10 24.85 19.16
N ALA A 72 -14.33 25.91 19.93
CA ALA A 72 -15.06 25.80 21.20
C ALA A 72 -16.52 25.38 20.98
N ALA A 73 -17.19 25.98 20.00
CA ALA A 73 -18.56 25.62 19.63
C ALA A 73 -18.66 24.15 19.18
N VAL A 74 -17.73 23.66 18.35
CA VAL A 74 -17.69 22.26 17.91
C VAL A 74 -17.49 21.32 19.10
N ILE A 75 -16.53 21.58 19.99
CA ILE A 75 -16.33 20.73 21.18
C ILE A 75 -17.57 20.70 22.08
N ARG A 76 -18.21 21.86 22.31
CA ARG A 76 -19.46 21.93 23.08
C ARG A 76 -20.58 21.14 22.43
N GLY A 77 -20.72 21.23 21.10
CA GLY A 77 -21.67 20.43 20.36
C GLY A 77 -21.41 18.94 20.42
N LEU A 78 -20.13 18.51 20.37
CA LEU A 78 -19.75 17.11 20.56
C LEU A 78 -20.06 16.61 21.97
N GLU A 79 -19.89 17.45 23.00
CA GLU A 79 -20.27 17.11 24.38
C GLU A 79 -21.78 16.87 24.51
N GLU A 80 -22.60 17.73 23.91
CA GLU A 80 -24.05 17.50 23.87
C GLU A 80 -24.41 16.27 23.02
N ALA A 81 -23.69 16.02 21.92
CA ALA A 81 -23.88 14.82 21.11
C ALA A 81 -23.60 13.54 21.91
N GLN A 82 -22.53 13.54 22.72
CA GLN A 82 -22.19 12.44 23.60
C GLN A 82 -23.28 12.22 24.67
N ARG A 83 -23.82 13.29 25.26
CA ARG A 83 -24.91 13.19 26.25
C ARG A 83 -26.19 12.63 25.66
N ALA A 84 -26.50 12.98 24.42
CA ALA A 84 -27.64 12.46 23.67
C ALA A 84 -27.42 11.03 23.13
N GLY A 85 -26.23 10.44 23.34
CA GLY A 85 -25.92 9.06 22.94
C GLY A 85 -25.48 8.89 21.49
N PHE A 86 -25.14 9.96 20.78
CA PHE A 86 -24.63 9.88 19.41
C PHE A 86 -23.17 9.40 19.39
N SER A 87 -22.87 8.51 18.44
CA SER A 87 -21.51 8.00 18.24
C SER A 87 -20.69 8.86 17.28
N HIS A 88 -21.36 9.57 16.36
CA HIS A 88 -20.72 10.39 15.33
C HIS A 88 -21.45 11.73 15.18
N ALA A 89 -20.69 12.78 14.86
CA ALA A 89 -21.26 14.09 14.57
C ALA A 89 -20.71 14.64 13.25
N VAL A 90 -21.61 14.97 12.32
CA VAL A 90 -21.29 15.61 11.04
C VAL A 90 -21.27 17.11 11.24
N GLN A 91 -20.09 17.71 11.25
CA GLN A 91 -19.94 19.16 11.25
C GLN A 91 -20.33 19.72 9.89
N VAL A 92 -21.27 20.65 9.88
CA VAL A 92 -21.68 21.44 8.72
C VAL A 92 -21.51 22.92 9.08
N ASP A 93 -20.87 23.70 8.22
CA ASP A 93 -20.69 25.13 8.46
C ASP A 93 -22.02 25.88 8.17
N ALA A 94 -22.33 26.89 8.99
CA ALA A 94 -23.60 27.64 8.95
C ALA A 94 -23.78 28.55 7.71
N ASP A 95 -22.75 28.68 6.87
CA ASP A 95 -22.72 29.54 5.68
C ASP A 95 -23.21 28.84 4.40
N GLY A 96 -23.45 27.53 4.45
CA GLY A 96 -23.96 26.75 3.32
C GLY A 96 -22.95 26.49 2.19
N GLN A 97 -21.65 26.76 2.38
CA GLN A 97 -20.61 26.63 1.33
C GLN A 97 -20.33 25.19 0.89
N HIS A 98 -20.72 24.21 1.70
CA HIS A 98 -20.42 22.80 1.46
C HIS A 98 -21.55 22.09 0.69
N ALA A 99 -21.16 21.15 -0.18
CA ALA A 99 -22.08 20.21 -0.81
C ALA A 99 -22.57 19.18 0.21
N ILE A 100 -23.60 19.54 0.99
CA ILE A 100 -24.17 18.68 2.03
C ILE A 100 -24.77 17.39 1.46
N GLU A 101 -24.97 17.33 0.14
CA GLU A 101 -25.38 16.12 -0.59
C GLU A 101 -24.36 14.99 -0.46
N ASP A 102 -23.11 15.29 -0.05
CA ASP A 102 -22.08 14.29 0.25
C ASP A 102 -22.19 13.69 1.67
N ILE A 103 -23.10 14.16 2.55
CA ILE A 103 -23.33 13.62 3.91
C ILE A 103 -23.51 12.09 3.92
N PRO A 104 -24.36 11.48 3.05
CA PRO A 104 -24.53 10.02 3.05
C PRO A 104 -23.23 9.26 2.76
N ARG A 105 -22.37 9.80 1.88
CA ARG A 105 -21.07 9.19 1.55
C ARG A 105 -20.10 9.28 2.72
N LEU A 106 -20.10 10.42 3.41
CA LEU A 106 -19.30 10.61 4.62
C LEU A 106 -19.73 9.66 5.74
N LEU A 107 -21.04 9.52 5.98
CA LEU A 107 -21.60 8.64 7.00
C LEU A 107 -21.36 7.17 6.70
N ALA A 108 -21.52 6.73 5.45
CA ALA A 108 -21.23 5.35 5.05
C ALA A 108 -19.76 4.96 5.27
N LEU A 109 -18.83 5.92 5.16
CA LEU A 109 -17.42 5.69 5.51
C LEU A 109 -17.19 5.69 7.03
N ALA A 110 -17.87 6.58 7.76
CA ALA A 110 -17.79 6.62 9.22
C ALA A 110 -18.32 5.32 9.84
N GLU A 111 -19.40 4.76 9.32
CA GLU A 111 -19.96 3.48 9.77
C GLU A 111 -18.97 2.32 9.57
N LYS A 112 -18.27 2.28 8.43
CA LYS A 112 -17.23 1.28 8.15
C LYS A 112 -15.97 1.47 8.97
N HIS A 113 -15.70 2.69 9.43
CA HIS A 113 -14.47 3.07 10.11
C HIS A 113 -14.78 3.93 11.36
N PRO A 114 -15.42 3.35 12.40
CA PRO A 114 -16.04 4.10 13.51
C PRO A 114 -15.05 4.86 14.40
N ASP A 115 -13.77 4.49 14.38
CA ASP A 115 -12.72 5.17 15.15
C ASP A 115 -11.97 6.24 14.35
N THR A 116 -12.45 6.61 13.16
CA THR A 116 -11.71 7.49 12.23
C THR A 116 -12.45 8.78 11.95
N LEU A 117 -11.70 9.86 11.70
CA LEU A 117 -12.27 11.13 11.27
C LEU A 117 -12.47 11.09 9.76
N ILE A 118 -13.68 11.37 9.28
CA ILE A 118 -13.95 11.48 7.85
C ILE A 118 -14.02 12.95 7.49
N SER A 119 -13.29 13.40 6.46
CA SER A 119 -13.26 14.81 6.05
C SER A 119 -13.60 14.96 4.59
N GLY A 120 -14.27 16.07 4.26
CA GLY A 120 -14.31 16.57 2.90
C GLY A 120 -12.90 16.90 2.41
N ARG A 121 -12.62 16.59 1.15
CA ARG A 121 -11.50 17.13 0.38
C ARG A 121 -12.11 18.04 -0.69
N PRO A 122 -11.99 19.36 -0.57
CA PRO A 122 -12.67 20.24 -1.49
C PRO A 122 -12.06 20.14 -2.88
N VAL A 123 -12.96 20.07 -3.86
CA VAL A 123 -12.69 20.20 -5.28
C VAL A 123 -13.15 21.60 -5.65
N TYR A 124 -12.17 22.43 -6.01
CA TYR A 124 -12.37 23.83 -6.33
C TYR A 124 -12.62 24.02 -7.82
N ASP A 125 -13.45 25.00 -8.16
CA ASP A 125 -13.59 25.54 -9.51
C ASP A 125 -12.70 26.80 -9.68
N ASP A 126 -12.80 27.47 -10.82
CA ASP A 126 -11.98 28.64 -11.16
C ASP A 126 -12.29 29.88 -10.31
N SER A 127 -13.33 29.86 -9.47
CA SER A 127 -13.75 31.00 -8.64
C SER A 127 -12.86 31.25 -7.41
N VAL A 128 -11.93 30.34 -7.10
CA VAL A 128 -11.19 30.39 -5.84
C VAL A 128 -10.03 31.39 -5.86
N PRO A 129 -9.92 32.28 -4.84
CA PRO A 129 -8.77 33.18 -4.71
C PRO A 129 -7.45 32.42 -4.58
N ARG A 130 -6.46 32.75 -5.44
CA ARG A 130 -5.14 32.09 -5.47
C ARG A 130 -4.41 32.14 -4.12
N SER A 131 -4.58 33.21 -3.34
CA SER A 131 -3.99 33.35 -2.00
C SER A 131 -4.49 32.28 -1.02
N ARG A 132 -5.76 31.86 -1.11
CA ARG A 132 -6.32 30.78 -0.30
C ARG A 132 -5.77 29.41 -0.71
N LEU A 133 -5.53 29.20 -2.00
CA LEU A 133 -4.91 27.96 -2.50
C LEU A 133 -3.47 27.81 -1.98
N TYR A 134 -2.67 28.88 -2.06
CA TYR A 134 -1.28 28.86 -1.57
C TYR A 134 -1.18 28.71 -0.05
N GLY A 135 -1.96 29.47 0.71
CA GLY A 135 -1.98 29.34 2.18
C GLY A 135 -2.35 27.93 2.62
N ARG A 136 -3.31 27.32 1.93
CA ARG A 136 -3.74 25.94 2.16
C ARG A 136 -2.70 24.90 1.84
N TYR A 137 -1.98 25.08 0.74
CA TYR A 137 -0.87 24.21 0.39
C TYR A 137 0.27 24.30 1.41
N VAL A 138 0.57 25.49 1.94
CA VAL A 138 1.55 25.65 3.03
C VAL A 138 1.13 24.87 4.28
N THR A 139 -0.13 24.97 4.69
CA THR A 139 -0.67 24.15 5.79
C THR A 139 -0.56 22.65 5.52
N HIS A 140 -0.81 22.18 4.29
CA HIS A 140 -0.62 20.77 3.93
C HIS A 140 0.82 20.30 4.16
N VAL A 141 1.80 21.10 3.73
CA VAL A 141 3.23 20.79 3.92
C VAL A 141 3.57 20.66 5.41
N TRP A 142 3.11 21.60 6.24
CA TRP A 142 3.33 21.54 7.69
C TRP A 142 2.67 20.33 8.34
N VAL A 143 1.42 20.02 7.97
CA VAL A 143 0.73 18.83 8.46
C VAL A 143 1.48 17.54 8.08
N TRP A 144 2.04 17.46 6.88
CA TRP A 144 2.85 16.31 6.47
C TRP A 144 4.13 16.17 7.28
N ILE A 145 4.75 17.29 7.65
CA ILE A 145 5.92 17.31 8.55
C ILE A 145 5.48 16.82 9.94
N GLU A 146 4.45 17.43 10.52
CA GLU A 146 3.94 17.17 11.88
C GLU A 146 3.45 15.73 12.09
N THR A 147 2.97 15.10 11.02
CA THR A 147 2.47 13.72 11.04
C THR A 147 3.44 12.71 10.45
N LEU A 148 4.52 13.16 9.81
CA LEU A 148 5.42 12.36 8.97
C LEU A 148 4.65 11.49 7.95
N SER A 149 3.53 12.00 7.43
CA SER A 149 2.57 11.25 6.64
C SER A 149 1.94 12.10 5.53
N LEU A 150 1.81 11.51 4.34
CA LEU A 150 1.09 12.12 3.21
C LEU A 150 -0.38 11.67 3.15
N GLN A 151 -0.87 10.97 4.17
CA GLN A 151 -2.25 10.46 4.22
C GLN A 151 -3.26 11.58 4.41
N LEU A 152 -2.93 12.59 5.22
CA LEU A 152 -3.77 13.75 5.43
C LEU A 152 -3.73 14.63 4.18
N LYS A 153 -4.81 14.56 3.40
CA LYS A 153 -4.92 15.26 2.11
C LYS A 153 -5.34 16.71 2.27
N ASP A 154 -6.14 16.98 3.29
CA ASP A 154 -6.56 18.31 3.63
C ASP A 154 -6.96 18.43 5.10
N SER A 155 -6.46 19.43 5.82
CA SER A 155 -6.71 19.61 7.25
C SER A 155 -7.55 20.84 7.57
N MET A 156 -8.02 21.59 6.56
CA MET A 156 -8.72 22.86 6.77
C MET A 156 -10.18 22.85 6.34
N CYS A 157 -10.66 21.83 5.62
CA CYS A 157 -12.09 21.70 5.33
C CYS A 157 -12.86 21.46 6.62
N GLY A 158 -13.89 22.28 6.91
CA GLY A 158 -14.73 22.14 8.10
C GLY A 158 -15.82 21.07 7.98
N PHE A 159 -16.12 20.60 6.77
CA PHE A 159 -17.12 19.57 6.52
C PHE A 159 -16.58 18.18 6.82
N ARG A 160 -16.97 17.64 7.99
CA ARG A 160 -16.33 16.46 8.60
C ARG A 160 -17.28 15.64 9.42
N VAL A 161 -16.96 14.36 9.60
CA VAL A 161 -17.58 13.47 10.57
C VAL A 161 -16.57 13.18 11.67
N TYR A 162 -16.89 13.61 12.89
CA TYR A 162 -16.10 13.33 14.07
C TYR A 162 -16.61 12.05 14.74
N PRO A 163 -15.73 11.10 15.06
CA PRO A 163 -16.06 10.07 16.03
C PRO A 163 -16.10 10.75 17.41
N VAL A 164 -17.27 10.78 18.04
CA VAL A 164 -17.54 11.63 19.22
C VAL A 164 -16.61 11.26 20.38
N GLU A 165 -16.57 9.97 20.73
CA GLU A 165 -15.78 9.49 21.87
C GLU A 165 -14.27 9.72 21.71
N PRO A 166 -13.60 9.31 20.60
CA PRO A 166 -12.19 9.63 20.39
C PRO A 166 -11.87 11.12 20.42
N THR A 167 -12.75 11.95 19.83
CA THR A 167 -12.52 13.40 19.74
C THR A 167 -12.61 14.06 21.12
N LEU A 168 -13.61 13.72 21.92
CA LEU A 168 -13.74 14.25 23.28
C LEU A 168 -12.65 13.73 24.22
N LYS A 169 -12.23 12.47 24.06
CA LYS A 169 -11.09 11.91 24.80
C LYS A 169 -9.80 12.68 24.53
N LEU A 170 -9.58 13.13 23.28
CA LEU A 170 -8.49 14.03 22.94
C LEU A 170 -8.66 15.40 23.61
N ALA A 171 -9.83 16.03 23.49
CA ALA A 171 -10.10 17.37 24.01
C ALA A 171 -9.92 17.47 25.54
N ARG A 172 -10.24 16.40 26.28
CA ARG A 172 -10.01 16.33 27.74
C ARG A 172 -8.54 16.25 28.13
N ARG A 173 -7.68 15.75 27.25
CA ARG A 173 -6.24 15.53 27.53
C ARG A 173 -5.37 16.73 27.16
N VAL A 174 -5.77 17.48 26.15
CA VAL A 174 -4.93 18.54 25.58
C VAL A 174 -5.81 19.72 25.18
N PRO A 175 -5.42 20.97 25.51
CA PRO A 175 -6.14 22.14 25.04
C PRO A 175 -5.99 22.26 23.52
N LEU A 176 -7.12 22.15 22.82
CA LEU A 176 -7.24 22.35 21.37
C LEU A 176 -7.48 23.84 21.07
N GLY A 177 -7.09 24.26 19.86
CA GLY A 177 -7.40 25.56 19.29
C GLY A 177 -8.90 25.86 19.36
N LYS A 178 -9.24 27.12 19.57
CA LYS A 178 -10.65 27.54 19.75
C LYS A 178 -11.24 28.17 18.49
N ARG A 179 -10.42 28.53 17.50
CA ARG A 179 -10.85 29.29 16.32
C ARG A 179 -10.46 28.51 15.04
N MET A 180 -9.98 29.21 14.01
CA MET A 180 -9.65 28.63 12.71
C MET A 180 -8.51 27.59 12.74
N ASP A 181 -7.70 27.61 13.79
CA ASP A 181 -6.65 26.64 14.07
C ASP A 181 -7.20 25.27 14.52
N PHE A 182 -8.43 25.21 15.04
CA PHE A 182 -9.03 23.99 15.56
C PHE A 182 -9.05 22.84 14.55
N ASP A 183 -9.56 23.11 13.34
CA ASP A 183 -9.79 22.07 12.32
C ASP A 183 -8.49 21.32 11.97
N THR A 184 -7.37 22.04 11.85
CA THR A 184 -6.08 21.39 11.59
C THR A 184 -5.54 20.70 12.84
N GLU A 185 -5.58 21.37 14.00
CA GLU A 185 -5.00 20.83 15.24
C GLU A 185 -5.68 19.52 15.68
N VAL A 186 -7.02 19.47 15.63
CA VAL A 186 -7.77 18.28 16.06
C VAL A 186 -7.45 17.08 15.16
N MET A 187 -7.33 17.28 13.85
CA MET A 187 -6.99 16.21 12.90
C MET A 187 -5.58 15.67 13.13
N VAL A 188 -4.58 16.55 13.28
CA VAL A 188 -3.19 16.16 13.54
C VAL A 188 -3.07 15.41 14.87
N ARG A 189 -3.74 15.89 15.92
CA ARG A 189 -3.66 15.26 17.24
C ARG A 189 -4.44 13.95 17.33
N LEU A 190 -5.59 13.83 16.67
CA LEU A 190 -6.26 12.53 16.50
C LEU A 190 -5.37 11.55 15.74
N TYR A 191 -4.69 12.03 14.69
CA TYR A 191 -3.69 11.24 14.00
C TYR A 191 -2.60 10.76 14.97
N TRP A 192 -2.03 11.61 15.81
CA TRP A 192 -1.04 11.17 16.80
C TRP A 192 -1.56 10.16 17.83
N GLN A 193 -2.88 10.06 18.06
CA GLN A 193 -3.49 9.08 18.96
C GLN A 193 -3.79 7.72 18.31
N GLY A 194 -3.57 7.58 17.00
CA GLY A 194 -3.83 6.33 16.27
C GLY A 194 -5.14 6.34 15.47
N ASN A 195 -5.95 7.39 15.58
CA ASN A 195 -7.14 7.58 14.76
C ASN A 195 -6.73 8.13 13.39
N THR A 196 -6.99 7.41 12.29
CA THR A 196 -6.65 7.90 10.94
C THR A 196 -7.75 8.82 10.39
N SER A 197 -7.52 9.40 9.21
CA SER A 197 -8.54 10.18 8.49
C SER A 197 -8.75 9.70 7.07
N TYR A 198 -10.02 9.63 6.66
CA TYR A 198 -10.43 9.36 5.28
C TYR A 198 -11.01 10.61 4.63
N PHE A 199 -10.91 10.67 3.30
CA PHE A 199 -11.26 11.87 2.54
C PHE A 199 -12.29 11.56 1.46
N VAL A 200 -13.37 12.34 1.43
CA VAL A 200 -14.39 12.31 0.36
C VAL A 200 -14.23 13.57 -0.49
N PRO A 201 -13.99 13.46 -1.81
CA PRO A 201 -14.02 14.61 -2.69
C PRO A 201 -15.41 15.29 -2.62
N THR A 202 -15.44 16.55 -2.19
CA THR A 202 -16.66 17.37 -2.03
C THR A 202 -16.51 18.64 -2.82
N ARG A 203 -17.56 19.14 -3.45
CA ARG A 203 -17.53 20.49 -4.04
C ARG A 203 -17.67 21.54 -2.94
N VAL A 204 -16.99 22.66 -3.10
CA VAL A 204 -17.12 23.84 -2.24
C VAL A 204 -17.37 25.04 -3.14
N THR A 205 -18.49 25.71 -2.89
CA THR A 205 -18.90 26.90 -3.63
C THR A 205 -18.71 28.12 -2.76
N TYR A 206 -18.04 29.16 -3.28
CA TYR A 206 -17.89 30.44 -2.59
C TYR A 206 -18.99 31.40 -3.07
N PRO A 207 -20.05 31.66 -2.27
CA PRO A 207 -21.07 32.64 -2.63
C PRO A 207 -20.47 34.05 -2.68
N GLU A 208 -20.93 34.88 -3.63
CA GLU A 208 -20.43 36.25 -3.82
C GLU A 208 -20.66 37.15 -2.58
N ASP A 209 -21.70 36.87 -1.80
CA ASP A 209 -22.08 37.60 -0.57
C ASP A 209 -21.66 36.89 0.74
N GLY A 210 -20.72 35.94 0.67
CA GLY A 210 -20.30 35.15 1.84
C GLY A 210 -19.61 35.96 2.93
N LEU A 211 -20.21 36.02 4.13
CA LEU A 211 -19.60 36.60 5.32
C LEU A 211 -18.44 35.72 5.83
N SER A 212 -17.21 36.05 5.44
CA SER A 212 -16.00 35.37 5.92
C SER A 212 -15.46 36.06 7.19
N HIS A 213 -15.67 35.46 8.37
CA HIS A 213 -15.11 35.94 9.65
C HIS A 213 -13.59 35.69 9.83
N PHE A 214 -12.84 35.53 8.73
CA PHE A 214 -11.40 35.29 8.74
C PHE A 214 -10.62 36.60 8.86
N ASP A 215 -9.92 36.81 9.99
CA ASP A 215 -9.01 37.93 10.20
C ASP A 215 -7.61 37.54 9.68
N ALA A 216 -7.24 38.09 8.52
CA ALA A 216 -6.02 37.70 7.80
C ALA A 216 -4.73 37.86 8.62
N LEU A 217 -4.67 38.75 9.62
CA LEU A 217 -3.48 38.90 10.45
C LEU A 217 -3.54 37.94 11.65
N LYS A 218 -4.62 38.02 12.42
CA LYS A 218 -4.72 37.28 13.69
C LYS A 218 -4.84 35.78 13.46
N ASP A 219 -5.57 35.34 12.43
CA ASP A 219 -5.75 33.92 12.16
C ASP A 219 -4.49 33.29 11.55
N ASN A 220 -3.75 34.01 10.69
CA ASN A 220 -2.45 33.52 10.21
C ASN A 220 -1.42 33.39 11.35
N LEU A 221 -1.41 34.32 12.31
CA LEU A 221 -0.56 34.20 13.51
C LEU A 221 -0.96 32.99 14.37
N ARG A 222 -2.26 32.75 14.57
CA ARG A 222 -2.77 31.57 15.30
C ARG A 222 -2.41 30.27 14.60
N ILE A 223 -2.60 30.18 13.29
CA ILE A 223 -2.24 29.01 12.48
C ILE A 223 -0.73 28.76 12.55
N SER A 224 0.09 29.81 12.44
CA SER A 224 1.56 29.71 12.57
C SER A 224 1.98 29.22 13.95
N TRP A 225 1.36 29.75 15.02
CA TRP A 225 1.62 29.31 16.39
C TRP A 225 1.16 27.87 16.65
N MET A 226 0.01 27.47 16.09
CA MET A 226 -0.49 26.10 16.12
C MET A 226 0.52 25.15 15.47
N HIS A 227 0.97 25.43 14.24
CA HIS A 227 1.99 24.61 13.57
C HIS A 227 3.30 24.56 14.35
N THR A 228 3.72 25.68 14.96
CA THR A 228 4.89 25.71 15.84
C THR A 228 4.72 24.72 17.02
N ARG A 229 3.57 24.76 17.71
CA ARG A 229 3.26 23.83 18.81
C ARG A 229 3.19 22.38 18.33
N LEU A 230 2.62 22.13 17.15
CA LEU A 230 2.51 20.80 16.57
C LEU A 230 3.89 20.26 16.16
N PHE A 231 4.76 21.10 15.59
CA PHE A 231 6.12 20.74 15.23
C PHE A 231 6.95 20.34 16.47
N PHE A 232 6.94 21.14 17.53
CA PHE A 232 7.65 20.73 18.75
C PHE A 232 6.97 19.54 19.45
N GLY A 233 5.65 19.41 19.33
CA GLY A 233 4.88 18.28 19.84
C GLY A 233 5.15 16.95 19.11
N MET A 234 5.51 16.98 17.83
CA MET A 234 5.83 15.77 17.07
C MET A 234 7.20 15.19 17.44
N LEU A 235 8.16 15.99 17.89
CA LEU A 235 9.55 15.55 18.16
C LEU A 235 9.63 14.32 19.09
N PRO A 236 9.01 14.31 20.29
CA PRO A 236 9.01 13.11 21.14
C PRO A 236 8.21 11.94 20.55
N ARG A 237 7.35 12.20 19.55
CA ARG A 237 6.47 11.22 18.90
C ARG A 237 7.07 10.64 17.62
N ILE A 238 8.20 11.16 17.13
CA ILE A 238 8.87 10.70 15.90
C ILE A 238 9.00 9.17 15.83
N PRO A 239 9.46 8.45 16.88
CA PRO A 239 9.56 6.99 16.83
C PRO A 239 8.22 6.32 16.55
N SER A 240 7.15 6.73 17.23
CA SER A 240 5.80 6.19 17.05
C SER A 240 5.19 6.52 15.68
N LEU A 241 5.42 7.75 15.19
CA LEU A 241 4.94 8.20 13.87
C LEU A 241 5.64 7.46 12.73
N LEU A 242 6.96 7.22 12.86
CA LEU A 242 7.73 6.41 11.92
C LEU A 242 7.33 4.93 11.96
N MET A 243 7.04 4.37 13.14
CA MET A 243 6.51 3.01 13.26
C MET A 243 5.13 2.86 12.61
N ARG A 244 4.30 3.91 12.64
CA ARG A 244 2.99 3.90 11.99
C ARG A 244 3.06 4.06 10.47
N ARG A 245 4.08 4.73 9.94
CA ARG A 245 4.39 4.75 8.50
C ARG A 245 4.77 3.36 7.96
N ARG A 246 5.22 2.47 8.85
CA ARG A 246 5.71 1.11 8.56
C ARG A 246 4.60 0.10 8.23
N THR A 247 3.33 0.42 8.55
CA THR A 247 2.16 -0.43 8.21
C THR A 247 1.51 -0.07 6.86
N GLN A 248 1.99 0.96 6.16
CA GLN A 248 1.61 1.21 4.78
C GLN A 248 2.60 0.56 3.83
N HIS A 249 2.12 -0.52 3.20
CA HIS A 249 2.75 -1.26 2.11
C HIS A 249 3.47 -0.34 1.12
N TRP A 250 4.69 -0.72 0.77
CA TRP A 250 5.53 -0.12 -0.28
C TRP A 250 4.78 0.04 -1.62
N ALA A 251 3.75 -0.78 -1.85
CA ALA A 251 2.85 -0.75 -2.99
C ALA A 251 1.99 0.53 -3.13
N LYS A 252 1.83 1.36 -2.08
CA LYS A 252 0.96 2.56 -2.14
C LYS A 252 1.67 3.92 -2.08
N GLN A 253 2.99 3.99 -2.32
CA GLN A 253 3.66 5.30 -2.42
C GLN A 253 3.48 6.00 -3.78
N PRO A 254 3.28 7.34 -3.80
CA PRO A 254 3.09 8.14 -5.00
C PRO A 254 4.37 8.31 -5.84
N GLU A 255 4.36 7.60 -6.96
CA GLU A 255 4.90 7.83 -8.33
C GLU A 255 6.22 8.56 -8.63
N ALA A 256 6.76 9.51 -7.84
CA ALA A 256 7.93 10.29 -8.29
C ALA A 256 9.26 9.97 -7.57
N LYS A 257 9.22 9.67 -6.26
CA LYS A 257 10.46 9.62 -5.44
C LYS A 257 11.26 8.32 -5.56
N GLY A 258 10.60 7.19 -5.84
CA GLY A 258 11.29 5.90 -5.99
C GLY A 258 12.10 5.77 -7.28
N LEU A 259 11.65 6.39 -8.37
CA LEU A 259 12.30 6.29 -9.70
C LEU A 259 13.64 7.03 -9.74
N TRP A 260 13.75 8.17 -9.07
CA TRP A 260 14.99 8.96 -9.06
C TRP A 260 16.14 8.23 -8.37
N GLY A 261 15.88 7.55 -7.25
CA GLY A 261 16.88 6.74 -6.56
C GLY A 261 17.40 5.59 -7.43
N MET A 262 16.52 4.89 -8.14
CA MET A 262 16.93 3.83 -9.08
C MET A 262 17.74 4.38 -10.25
N ARG A 263 17.33 5.52 -10.82
CA ARG A 263 18.08 6.21 -11.90
C ARG A 263 19.48 6.61 -11.45
N LEU A 264 19.60 7.16 -10.23
CA LEU A 264 20.89 7.52 -9.63
C LEU A 264 21.78 6.29 -9.46
N MET A 265 21.26 5.19 -8.90
CA MET A 265 22.03 3.96 -8.72
C MET A 265 22.52 3.37 -10.04
N ILE A 266 21.67 3.36 -11.07
CA ILE A 266 22.04 2.91 -12.42
C ILE A 266 23.12 3.84 -13.01
N TRP A 267 23.01 5.15 -12.84
CA TRP A 267 24.01 6.11 -13.31
C TRP A 267 25.36 5.93 -12.60
N VAL A 268 25.37 5.74 -11.29
CA VAL A 268 26.60 5.48 -10.51
C VAL A 268 27.28 4.20 -10.99
N TRP A 269 26.50 3.15 -11.21
CA TRP A 269 27.04 1.91 -11.78
C TRP A 269 27.59 2.10 -13.19
N LYS A 270 26.90 2.84 -14.07
CA LYS A 270 27.37 3.11 -15.44
C LYS A 270 28.68 3.90 -15.46
N THR A 271 28.81 4.89 -14.58
CA THR A 271 29.96 5.82 -14.59
C THR A 271 31.16 5.28 -13.81
N PHE A 272 30.91 4.59 -12.69
CA PHE A 272 31.94 4.20 -11.73
C PHE A 272 32.05 2.68 -11.51
N GLY A 273 31.22 1.87 -12.18
CA GLY A 273 31.27 0.42 -12.17
C GLY A 273 30.62 -0.25 -10.94
N ARG A 274 30.75 -1.59 -10.88
CA ARG A 274 30.12 -2.45 -9.85
C ARG A 274 30.60 -2.15 -8.42
N GLY A 275 31.87 -1.77 -8.25
CA GLY A 275 32.43 -1.46 -6.93
C GLY A 275 31.78 -0.24 -6.28
N ALA A 276 31.68 0.86 -7.03
CA ALA A 276 31.03 2.09 -6.55
C ALA A 276 29.53 1.89 -6.27
N PHE A 277 28.83 1.13 -7.11
CA PHE A 277 27.45 0.73 -6.84
C PHE A 277 27.33 -0.04 -5.52
N SER A 278 28.23 -1.00 -5.28
CA SER A 278 28.23 -1.81 -4.05
C SER A 278 28.42 -0.94 -2.80
N LEU A 279 29.31 0.05 -2.89
CA LEU A 279 29.57 0.99 -1.81
C LEU A 279 28.37 1.90 -1.53
N LEU A 280 27.68 2.37 -2.58
CA LEU A 280 26.44 3.16 -2.45
C LEU A 280 25.27 2.31 -1.95
N LEU A 281 25.19 1.03 -2.35
CA LEU A 281 24.13 0.12 -1.95
C LEU A 281 24.19 -0.18 -0.45
N TRP A 282 25.38 -0.22 0.15
CA TRP A 282 25.58 -0.55 1.56
C TRP A 282 24.76 0.33 2.53
N PRO A 283 24.87 1.68 2.52
CA PRO A 283 24.06 2.52 3.40
C PRO A 283 22.55 2.45 3.08
N VAL A 284 22.18 2.27 1.81
CA VAL A 284 20.77 2.11 1.40
C VAL A 284 20.16 0.85 2.02
N ILE A 285 20.86 -0.29 1.89
CA ILE A 285 20.44 -1.56 2.48
C ILE A 285 20.52 -1.52 4.01
N ALA A 286 21.50 -0.84 4.60
CA ALA A 286 21.58 -0.69 6.06
C ALA A 286 20.36 0.05 6.62
N VAL A 287 19.98 1.17 6.02
CA VAL A 287 18.76 1.89 6.41
C VAL A 287 17.54 1.00 6.20
N PHE A 288 17.42 0.34 5.03
CA PHE A 288 16.27 -0.52 4.75
C PHE A 288 16.18 -1.70 5.72
N TRP A 289 17.28 -2.37 6.01
CA TRP A 289 17.34 -3.49 6.95
C TRP A 289 17.00 -3.05 8.39
N LEU A 290 17.42 -1.85 8.83
CA LEU A 290 17.03 -1.29 10.13
C LEU A 290 15.56 -0.88 10.17
N THR A 291 15.03 -0.39 9.04
CA THR A 291 13.68 0.21 8.92
C THR A 291 12.62 -0.72 8.32
N ALA A 292 12.92 -1.94 7.89
CA ALA A 292 11.95 -2.91 7.37
C ALA A 292 11.81 -4.12 8.31
N SER A 293 11.02 -3.98 9.38
CA SER A 293 10.97 -4.99 10.44
C SER A 293 10.36 -6.31 9.99
N ALA A 294 9.29 -6.30 9.18
CA ALA A 294 8.66 -7.54 8.71
C ALA A 294 9.55 -8.28 7.69
N PRO A 295 10.07 -7.63 6.62
CA PRO A 295 11.05 -8.23 5.71
C PRO A 295 12.30 -8.75 6.40
N ARG A 296 12.82 -8.01 7.39
CA ARG A 296 13.98 -8.45 8.16
C ARG A 296 13.67 -9.70 8.98
N ARG A 297 12.50 -9.76 9.65
CA ARG A 297 12.09 -10.94 10.43
C ARG A 297 11.92 -12.16 9.53
N ALA A 298 11.24 -12.03 8.40
CA ALA A 298 11.09 -13.10 7.42
C ALA A 298 12.45 -13.61 6.92
N SER A 299 13.36 -12.69 6.57
CA SER A 299 14.73 -13.01 6.19
C SER A 299 15.51 -13.72 7.31
N GLN A 300 15.36 -13.29 8.56
CA GLN A 300 15.98 -13.97 9.72
C GLN A 300 15.43 -15.38 9.91
N GLN A 301 14.11 -15.55 9.85
CA GLN A 301 13.45 -16.85 9.94
C GLN A 301 13.91 -17.81 8.83
N TRP A 302 14.02 -17.32 7.60
CA TRP A 302 14.59 -18.08 6.49
C TRP A 302 16.01 -18.57 6.78
N ILE A 303 16.89 -17.64 7.17
CA ILE A 303 18.29 -17.97 7.48
C ILE A 303 18.37 -18.99 8.62
N ASP A 304 17.56 -18.85 9.66
CA ASP A 304 17.55 -19.77 10.80
C ASP A 304 16.97 -21.15 10.45
N ARG A 305 16.00 -21.23 9.53
CA ARG A 305 15.52 -22.50 8.96
C ARG A 305 16.61 -23.19 8.15
N VAL A 306 17.24 -22.48 7.22
CA VAL A 306 18.32 -23.04 6.42
C VAL A 306 19.50 -23.48 7.28
N LYS A 307 19.88 -22.72 8.33
CA LYS A 307 20.94 -23.13 9.27
C LYS A 307 20.63 -24.46 9.94
N ARG A 308 19.37 -24.69 10.35
CA ARG A 308 18.93 -25.96 10.94
C ARG A 308 19.04 -27.09 9.92
N GLU A 309 18.55 -26.89 8.71
CA GLU A 309 18.64 -27.91 7.65
C GLU A 309 20.07 -28.24 7.24
N LEU A 310 20.93 -27.24 7.11
CA LEU A 310 22.36 -27.45 6.83
C LEU A 310 23.02 -28.25 7.97
N ALA A 311 22.69 -27.94 9.23
CA ALA A 311 23.21 -28.68 10.38
C ALA A 311 22.72 -30.15 10.39
N THR A 312 21.43 -30.38 10.14
CA THR A 312 20.85 -31.73 10.05
C THR A 312 21.50 -32.57 8.95
N ARG A 313 21.85 -31.95 7.81
CA ARG A 313 22.47 -32.61 6.65
C ARG A 313 23.99 -32.60 6.67
N ASN A 314 24.60 -32.09 7.76
CA ASN A 314 26.05 -31.94 7.92
C ASN A 314 26.73 -31.19 6.75
N LEU A 315 26.05 -30.16 6.23
CA LEU A 315 26.54 -29.31 5.16
C LEU A 315 27.15 -28.01 5.72
N PRO A 316 28.20 -27.46 5.08
CA PRO A 316 28.85 -26.25 5.55
C PRO A 316 27.96 -25.01 5.40
N GLN A 317 28.04 -24.10 6.37
CA GLN A 317 27.36 -22.80 6.26
C GLN A 317 28.14 -21.86 5.32
N PRO A 318 27.45 -21.09 4.46
CA PRO A 318 28.10 -20.09 3.63
C PRO A 318 28.79 -18.99 4.47
N ALA A 319 29.84 -18.38 3.92
CA ALA A 319 30.46 -17.22 4.54
C ALA A 319 29.47 -16.04 4.59
N ARG A 320 29.52 -15.25 5.67
CA ARG A 320 28.67 -14.06 5.88
C ARG A 320 27.16 -14.37 5.80
N PHE A 321 26.76 -15.56 6.23
CA PHE A 321 25.37 -16.04 6.16
C PHE A 321 24.47 -15.40 7.24
N ASN A 322 23.96 -14.22 6.92
CA ASN A 322 23.03 -13.47 7.77
C ASN A 322 22.02 -12.67 6.96
N SER A 323 20.98 -12.19 7.64
CA SER A 323 19.89 -11.41 7.02
C SER A 323 20.40 -10.16 6.29
N PHE A 324 21.40 -9.45 6.81
CA PHE A 324 21.92 -8.26 6.12
C PHE A 324 22.54 -8.61 4.76
N HIS A 325 23.32 -9.70 4.68
CA HIS A 325 23.90 -10.16 3.42
C HIS A 325 22.85 -10.74 2.46
N HIS A 326 21.75 -11.29 2.98
CA HIS A 326 20.60 -11.68 2.17
C HIS A 326 19.97 -10.45 1.47
N PHE A 327 19.79 -9.35 2.19
CA PHE A 327 19.33 -8.08 1.59
C PHE A 327 20.33 -7.49 0.59
N MET A 328 21.64 -7.56 0.88
CA MET A 328 22.68 -7.15 -0.06
C MET A 328 22.64 -8.00 -1.33
N GLY A 329 22.45 -9.31 -1.20
CA GLY A 329 22.28 -10.25 -2.32
C GLY A 329 21.12 -9.84 -3.23
N PHE A 330 19.97 -9.47 -2.65
CA PHE A 330 18.83 -8.96 -3.39
C PHE A 330 19.15 -7.67 -4.18
N GLY A 331 19.83 -6.70 -3.55
CA GLY A 331 20.25 -5.48 -4.23
C GLY A 331 21.22 -5.73 -5.39
N HIS A 332 22.14 -6.68 -5.24
CA HIS A 332 23.02 -7.11 -6.33
C HIS A 332 22.27 -7.87 -7.44
N ALA A 333 21.28 -8.70 -7.10
CA ALA A 333 20.47 -9.41 -8.08
C ALA A 333 19.67 -8.46 -8.97
N ILE A 334 19.15 -7.34 -8.42
CA ILE A 334 18.50 -6.29 -9.23
C ILE A 334 19.48 -5.70 -10.23
N LEU A 335 20.73 -5.45 -9.83
CA LEU A 335 21.75 -4.94 -10.74
C LEU A 335 22.11 -5.95 -11.83
N ASP A 336 22.28 -7.22 -11.46
CA ASP A 336 22.60 -8.29 -12.39
C ASP A 336 21.49 -8.48 -13.43
N LYS A 337 20.21 -8.36 -13.04
CA LYS A 337 19.06 -8.31 -13.96
C LYS A 337 19.20 -7.20 -15.00
N ILE A 338 19.49 -5.98 -14.56
CA ILE A 338 19.65 -4.81 -15.44
C ILE A 338 20.85 -5.00 -16.38
N ALA A 339 21.97 -5.51 -15.88
CA ALA A 339 23.15 -5.80 -16.68
C ALA A 339 22.87 -6.90 -17.72
N SER A 340 22.07 -7.91 -17.35
CA SER A 340 21.66 -9.01 -18.23
C SER A 340 20.85 -8.51 -19.42
N TRP A 341 19.80 -7.68 -19.18
CA TRP A 341 18.96 -7.15 -20.25
C TRP A 341 19.69 -6.19 -21.22
N ARG A 342 20.77 -5.56 -20.77
CA ARG A 342 21.63 -4.73 -21.63
C ARG A 342 22.67 -5.55 -22.42
N GLY A 343 22.67 -6.87 -22.27
CA GLY A 343 23.62 -7.77 -22.93
C GLY A 343 25.05 -7.66 -22.38
N GLU A 344 25.23 -7.09 -21.18
CA GLU A 344 26.57 -6.91 -20.60
C GLU A 344 27.10 -8.18 -19.93
N LEU A 345 26.20 -9.09 -19.53
CA LEU A 345 26.58 -10.42 -19.04
C LEU A 345 26.93 -11.33 -20.22
N LYS A 346 28.17 -11.82 -20.25
CA LYS A 346 28.66 -12.67 -21.33
C LYS A 346 28.70 -14.14 -20.92
N PRO A 347 28.19 -15.08 -21.76
CA PRO A 347 28.40 -16.51 -21.57
C PRO A 347 29.89 -16.84 -21.41
N GLY A 348 30.22 -17.77 -20.51
CA GLY A 348 31.59 -18.21 -20.19
C GLY A 348 32.37 -17.27 -19.27
N ARG A 349 32.13 -15.95 -19.34
CA ARG A 349 32.74 -14.98 -18.42
C ARG A 349 31.92 -14.84 -17.14
N ASP A 350 30.66 -14.45 -17.30
CA ASP A 350 29.76 -14.06 -16.21
C ASP A 350 28.70 -15.14 -15.92
N ILE A 351 28.38 -15.97 -16.92
CA ILE A 351 27.38 -17.02 -16.84
C ILE A 351 27.98 -18.38 -17.22
N VAL A 352 27.64 -19.39 -16.43
CA VAL A 352 28.10 -20.78 -16.61
C VAL A 352 26.87 -21.69 -16.63
N PHE A 353 26.75 -22.56 -17.64
CA PHE A 353 25.71 -23.59 -17.64
C PHE A 353 26.18 -24.77 -16.79
N ALA A 354 25.34 -25.23 -15.88
CA ALA A 354 25.61 -26.44 -15.12
C ALA A 354 25.64 -27.67 -16.04
N PRO A 355 26.32 -28.77 -15.64
CA PRO A 355 26.36 -30.00 -16.43
C PRO A 355 24.94 -30.47 -16.80
N GLY A 356 24.71 -30.75 -18.10
CA GLY A 356 23.42 -31.19 -18.63
C GLY A 356 22.36 -30.09 -18.81
N ALA A 357 22.59 -28.86 -18.32
CA ALA A 357 21.60 -27.78 -18.43
C ALA A 357 21.39 -27.33 -19.88
N GLN A 358 22.47 -27.24 -20.65
CA GLN A 358 22.40 -26.84 -22.07
C GLN A 358 21.69 -27.91 -22.92
N ASP A 359 21.93 -29.19 -22.60
CA ASP A 359 21.28 -30.32 -23.28
C ASP A 359 19.79 -30.39 -22.92
N ALA A 360 19.42 -30.19 -21.66
CA ALA A 360 18.02 -30.16 -21.23
C ALA A 360 17.23 -29.03 -21.91
N LEU A 361 17.86 -27.85 -22.03
CA LEU A 361 17.27 -26.71 -22.73
C LEU A 361 17.00 -27.03 -24.21
N ASP A 362 17.84 -27.85 -24.87
CA ASP A 362 17.78 -28.20 -26.30
C ASP A 362 17.12 -27.11 -27.14
N MET A 363 17.89 -26.06 -27.41
CA MET A 363 17.45 -24.88 -28.16
C MET A 363 17.05 -25.20 -29.61
N SER A 364 17.36 -26.41 -30.10
CA SER A 364 17.08 -26.85 -31.47
C SER A 364 15.69 -27.48 -31.63
N ALA A 365 15.05 -27.92 -30.54
CA ALA A 365 13.75 -28.59 -30.58
C ALA A 365 12.65 -27.72 -31.23
N PRO A 366 11.87 -28.21 -32.21
CA PRO A 366 10.89 -27.39 -32.92
C PRO A 366 9.70 -26.95 -32.05
N LYS A 367 9.37 -27.71 -31.00
CA LYS A 367 8.25 -27.39 -30.10
C LYS A 367 8.69 -26.50 -28.93
N GLY A 368 7.77 -25.63 -28.50
CA GLY A 368 7.95 -24.82 -27.30
C GLY A 368 7.97 -25.66 -26.01
N LYS A 369 8.64 -25.14 -24.99
CA LYS A 369 8.77 -25.78 -23.67
C LYS A 369 8.22 -24.87 -22.58
N LEU A 370 7.70 -25.46 -21.52
CA LEU A 370 7.32 -24.75 -20.30
C LEU A 370 8.48 -24.81 -19.29
N LEU A 371 8.90 -23.65 -18.80
CA LEU A 371 9.92 -23.49 -17.77
C LEU A 371 9.23 -23.22 -16.43
N LEU A 372 9.32 -24.17 -15.52
CA LEU A 372 8.98 -24.00 -14.11
C LEU A 372 10.15 -23.34 -13.38
N ALA A 373 9.95 -22.09 -13.00
CA ALA A 373 10.91 -21.26 -12.29
C ALA A 373 10.55 -21.13 -10.80
N SER A 374 11.41 -20.49 -10.03
CA SER A 374 11.10 -19.97 -8.69
C SER A 374 11.72 -18.59 -8.51
N HIS A 375 11.43 -17.94 -7.38
CA HIS A 375 12.09 -16.69 -6.99
C HIS A 375 13.49 -16.92 -6.39
N LEU A 376 14.04 -18.14 -6.52
CA LEU A 376 15.42 -18.47 -6.20
C LEU A 376 16.33 -18.06 -7.36
N GLY A 377 17.19 -17.09 -7.09
CA GLY A 377 18.19 -16.60 -8.03
C GLY A 377 17.65 -15.63 -9.07
N ASP A 378 18.32 -15.58 -10.21
CA ASP A 378 18.05 -14.63 -11.29
C ASP A 378 17.59 -15.32 -12.58
N VAL A 379 16.36 -15.84 -12.56
CA VAL A 379 15.76 -16.53 -13.71
C VAL A 379 15.59 -15.58 -14.92
N GLU A 380 15.48 -14.27 -14.69
CA GLU A 380 15.39 -13.27 -15.76
C GLU A 380 16.65 -13.23 -16.63
N ALA A 381 17.82 -13.48 -16.05
CA ALA A 381 19.05 -13.58 -16.81
C ALA A 381 19.03 -14.74 -17.82
N CYS A 382 18.27 -15.81 -17.57
CA CYS A 382 18.10 -16.89 -18.55
C CYS A 382 17.35 -16.44 -19.81
N ARG A 383 16.46 -15.43 -19.70
CA ARG A 383 15.74 -14.87 -20.85
C ARG A 383 16.66 -14.09 -21.77
N ALA A 384 17.55 -13.27 -21.20
CA ALA A 384 18.49 -12.46 -21.97
C ALA A 384 19.49 -13.32 -22.79
N LEU A 385 19.67 -14.58 -22.39
CA LEU A 385 20.58 -15.53 -23.02
C LEU A 385 19.90 -16.44 -24.04
N SER A 386 18.58 -16.49 -24.03
CA SER A 386 17.82 -17.32 -24.96
C SER A 386 17.74 -16.63 -26.31
N THR A 387 18.14 -17.34 -27.36
CA THR A 387 17.89 -16.93 -28.75
C THR A 387 16.41 -17.07 -29.15
N ARG A 388 15.61 -17.77 -28.34
CA ARG A 388 14.16 -17.93 -28.51
C ARG A 388 13.39 -16.95 -27.63
N THR A 389 12.22 -16.57 -28.11
CA THR A 389 11.25 -15.79 -27.34
C THR A 389 10.78 -16.56 -26.12
N ILE A 390 11.00 -16.00 -24.92
CA ILE A 390 10.44 -16.50 -23.67
C ILE A 390 9.31 -15.56 -23.23
N ASN A 391 8.14 -16.13 -22.93
CA ASN A 391 6.98 -15.42 -22.39
C ASN A 391 6.90 -15.69 -20.89
N ALA A 392 7.09 -14.68 -20.04
CA ALA A 392 7.02 -14.86 -18.60
C ALA A 392 5.66 -14.43 -18.07
N LEU A 393 5.01 -15.31 -17.30
CA LEU A 393 3.78 -15.00 -16.60
C LEU A 393 4.08 -14.21 -15.33
N VAL A 394 3.51 -13.01 -15.19
CA VAL A 394 3.66 -12.18 -13.99
C VAL A 394 2.30 -11.89 -13.38
N PHE A 395 2.17 -12.19 -12.09
CA PHE A 395 0.98 -11.94 -11.28
C PHE A 395 1.09 -10.59 -10.57
N ASN A 396 1.05 -9.45 -11.28
CA ASN A 396 0.89 -8.15 -10.60
C ASN A 396 0.57 -6.95 -11.52
N GLU A 397 -0.31 -6.05 -11.06
CA GLU A 397 -0.49 -4.69 -11.62
C GLU A 397 0.73 -3.80 -11.33
N ASN A 398 1.49 -4.07 -10.26
CA ASN A 398 2.66 -3.30 -9.84
C ASN A 398 3.88 -3.40 -10.80
N ALA A 399 3.88 -4.34 -11.75
CA ALA A 399 4.97 -4.57 -12.69
C ALA A 399 5.17 -3.40 -13.68
N GLN A 400 4.18 -2.51 -13.84
CA GLN A 400 4.22 -1.41 -14.81
C GLN A 400 5.34 -0.38 -14.52
N ARG A 401 5.64 -0.07 -13.24
CA ARG A 401 6.69 0.91 -12.88
C ARG A 401 8.08 0.41 -13.23
N PHE A 402 8.34 -0.86 -12.92
CA PHE A 402 9.59 -1.51 -13.25
C PHE A 402 9.72 -1.62 -14.77
N LYS A 403 8.63 -2.04 -15.46
CA LYS A 403 8.56 -2.08 -16.92
C LYS A 403 8.91 -0.73 -17.57
N GLN A 404 8.41 0.39 -17.05
CA GLN A 404 8.71 1.73 -17.59
C GLN A 404 10.20 2.09 -17.49
N VAL A 405 10.84 1.91 -16.32
CA VAL A 405 12.28 2.17 -16.16
C VAL A 405 13.12 1.23 -17.04
N MET A 406 12.60 0.02 -17.28
CA MET A 406 13.24 -0.98 -18.13
C MET A 406 13.15 -0.64 -19.61
N GLU A 407 11.97 -0.25 -20.10
CA GLU A 407 11.79 0.21 -21.49
C GLU A 407 12.69 1.41 -21.81
N GLU A 408 12.89 2.32 -20.85
CA GLU A 408 13.82 3.45 -20.99
C GLU A 408 15.30 3.05 -21.12
N ASN A 409 15.73 1.94 -20.49
CA ASN A 409 17.15 1.57 -20.37
C ASN A 409 17.59 0.38 -21.24
N ALA A 410 16.65 -0.47 -21.67
CA ALA A 410 16.91 -1.66 -22.48
C ALA A 410 15.76 -1.95 -23.46
N PRO A 411 15.44 -1.04 -24.42
CA PRO A 411 14.31 -1.19 -25.32
C PRO A 411 14.40 -2.41 -26.27
N GLN A 412 15.61 -2.94 -26.48
CA GLN A 412 15.86 -4.11 -27.33
C GLN A 412 15.68 -5.46 -26.61
N SER A 413 15.37 -5.47 -25.31
CA SER A 413 15.39 -6.69 -24.47
C SER A 413 14.17 -7.61 -24.62
N GLY A 414 13.21 -7.33 -25.52
CA GLY A 414 12.14 -8.27 -25.88
C GLY A 414 11.35 -8.80 -24.67
N ILE A 415 11.00 -7.92 -23.73
CA ILE A 415 10.31 -8.29 -22.49
C ILE A 415 8.84 -8.64 -22.80
N ASN A 416 8.61 -9.90 -23.19
CA ASN A 416 7.28 -10.47 -23.31
C ASN A 416 6.79 -10.95 -21.94
N LEU A 417 6.29 -9.99 -21.15
CA LEU A 417 5.60 -10.24 -19.89
C LEU A 417 4.09 -10.30 -20.16
N ILE A 418 3.50 -11.45 -19.85
CA ILE A 418 2.05 -11.63 -19.89
C ILE A 418 1.56 -11.39 -18.46
N SER A 419 0.94 -10.24 -18.23
CA SER A 419 0.27 -9.95 -16.96
C SER A 419 -1.02 -10.75 -16.90
N VAL A 420 -1.18 -11.55 -15.85
CA VAL A 420 -2.37 -12.39 -15.68
C VAL A 420 -2.99 -12.09 -14.33
N THR A 421 -4.22 -11.58 -14.35
CA THR A 421 -5.01 -11.33 -13.14
C THR A 421 -5.61 -12.64 -12.60
N ASP A 422 -6.01 -13.55 -13.49
CA ASP A 422 -6.53 -14.88 -13.18
C ASP A 422 -6.11 -15.90 -14.25
N VAL A 423 -5.67 -17.11 -13.85
CA VAL A 423 -5.33 -18.19 -14.78
C VAL A 423 -6.61 -18.90 -15.23
N GLY A 424 -7.19 -18.41 -16.34
CA GLY A 424 -8.40 -18.95 -16.94
C GLY A 424 -8.15 -19.77 -18.23
N PRO A 425 -9.23 -20.27 -18.87
CA PRO A 425 -9.16 -20.94 -20.17
C PRO A 425 -8.48 -20.07 -21.25
N ASP A 426 -8.75 -18.77 -21.27
CA ASP A 426 -8.19 -17.84 -22.25
C ASP A 426 -6.66 -17.74 -22.13
N THR A 427 -6.14 -17.68 -20.89
CA THR A 427 -4.70 -17.69 -20.63
C THR A 427 -4.08 -19.01 -21.09
N ALA A 428 -4.73 -20.14 -20.80
CA ALA A 428 -4.23 -21.44 -21.25
C ALA A 428 -4.20 -21.56 -22.78
N MET A 429 -5.21 -21.03 -23.48
CA MET A 429 -5.26 -21.00 -24.95
C MET A 429 -4.14 -20.13 -25.53
N LEU A 430 -3.96 -18.91 -25.01
CA LEU A 430 -2.88 -18.00 -25.45
C LEU A 430 -1.50 -18.64 -25.28
N LEU A 431 -1.24 -19.23 -24.10
CA LEU A 431 0.05 -19.87 -23.84
C LEU A 431 0.26 -21.12 -24.69
N LYS A 432 -0.82 -21.85 -24.99
CA LYS A 432 -0.77 -23.01 -25.87
C LYS A 432 -0.39 -22.60 -27.29
N GLU A 433 -1.01 -21.54 -27.83
CA GLU A 433 -0.68 -20.98 -29.13
C GLU A 433 0.80 -20.58 -29.21
N LYS A 434 1.33 -19.94 -28.16
CA LYS A 434 2.74 -19.55 -28.07
C LYS A 434 3.69 -20.75 -28.08
N LEU A 435 3.37 -21.78 -27.31
CA LEU A 435 4.16 -23.02 -27.28
C LEU A 435 4.14 -23.75 -28.64
N ASP A 436 3.00 -23.74 -29.32
CA ASP A 436 2.84 -24.37 -30.63
C ASP A 436 3.59 -23.58 -31.74
N GLN A 437 3.79 -22.26 -31.54
CA GLN A 437 4.68 -21.41 -32.36
C GLN A 437 6.18 -21.63 -32.08
N GLY A 438 6.54 -22.54 -31.16
CA GLY A 438 7.93 -22.81 -30.79
C GLY A 438 8.52 -21.83 -29.77
N GLU A 439 7.71 -20.89 -29.26
CA GLU A 439 8.09 -19.99 -28.18
C GLU A 439 8.08 -20.71 -26.84
N TRP A 440 8.82 -20.20 -25.86
CA TRP A 440 8.88 -20.77 -24.52
C TRP A 440 8.02 -19.97 -23.55
N VAL A 441 7.50 -20.65 -22.54
CA VAL A 441 6.70 -20.02 -21.49
C VAL A 441 7.37 -20.27 -20.16
N ALA A 442 7.56 -19.23 -19.34
CA ALA A 442 8.10 -19.33 -17.99
C ALA A 442 7.02 -19.00 -16.96
N ILE A 443 6.88 -19.84 -15.95
CA ILE A 443 5.95 -19.66 -14.83
C ILE A 443 6.64 -19.98 -13.51
N VAL A 444 6.42 -19.13 -12.50
CA VAL A 444 6.96 -19.31 -11.15
C VAL A 444 6.07 -20.25 -10.33
N GLY A 445 6.67 -21.26 -9.72
CA GLY A 445 5.99 -22.33 -8.99
C GLY A 445 5.95 -22.18 -7.48
N ASP A 446 6.56 -21.13 -6.91
CA ASP A 446 6.78 -21.00 -5.47
C ASP A 446 5.90 -19.94 -4.78
N ARG A 447 5.31 -18.96 -5.48
CA ARG A 447 4.45 -17.94 -4.84
C ARG A 447 2.96 -18.17 -5.07
N ILE A 448 2.20 -18.04 -3.99
CA ILE A 448 0.74 -18.01 -4.00
C ILE A 448 0.22 -16.67 -4.52
N ALA A 449 -0.88 -16.71 -5.27
CA ALA A 449 -1.52 -15.48 -5.75
C ALA A 449 -2.00 -14.62 -4.58
N VAL A 450 -2.11 -13.31 -4.75
CA VAL A 450 -2.47 -12.36 -3.67
C VAL A 450 -3.99 -12.37 -3.39
N ASN A 451 -4.81 -12.80 -4.36
CA ASN A 451 -6.25 -12.84 -4.19
C ASN A 451 -6.74 -14.29 -4.00
N PRO A 452 -7.52 -14.58 -2.93
CA PRO A 452 -8.28 -15.82 -2.85
C PRO A 452 -9.31 -15.87 -3.97
N GLN A 453 -9.77 -17.06 -4.35
CA GLN A 453 -10.78 -17.18 -5.41
C GLN A 453 -12.09 -16.46 -5.04
N ARG A 454 -12.95 -16.25 -6.05
CA ARG A 454 -14.40 -16.05 -5.82
C ARG A 454 -14.93 -17.22 -4.98
N GLY A 455 -15.02 -17.03 -3.67
CA GLY A 455 -15.36 -18.09 -2.70
C GLY A 455 -14.52 -18.10 -1.42
N GLY A 456 -13.40 -17.39 -1.36
CA GLY A 456 -12.61 -17.22 -0.12
C GLY A 456 -11.52 -18.26 0.15
N ASP A 457 -11.47 -19.36 -0.62
CA ASP A 457 -10.48 -20.43 -0.43
C ASP A 457 -9.17 -20.21 -1.21
N TRP A 458 -8.05 -20.56 -0.58
CA TRP A 458 -6.71 -20.55 -1.17
C TRP A 458 -6.43 -21.86 -1.92
N ARG A 459 -6.05 -21.79 -3.20
CA ARG A 459 -5.62 -22.96 -3.99
C ARG A 459 -4.16 -23.32 -3.75
N VAL A 460 -3.90 -23.91 -2.59
CA VAL A 460 -2.56 -24.33 -2.18
C VAL A 460 -2.45 -25.84 -1.98
N ILE A 461 -1.24 -26.35 -2.08
CA ILE A 461 -0.85 -27.67 -1.57
C ILE A 461 0.23 -27.48 -0.53
N TRP A 462 0.07 -28.15 0.61
CA TRP A 462 1.07 -28.17 1.65
C TRP A 462 2.09 -29.26 1.34
N SER A 463 3.36 -28.89 1.21
CA SER A 463 4.47 -29.80 1.00
C SER A 463 5.58 -29.53 2.01
N GLU A 464 6.33 -30.56 2.39
CA GLU A 464 7.51 -30.40 3.23
C GLU A 464 8.56 -29.54 2.51
N PHE A 465 9.02 -28.47 3.17
CA PHE A 465 10.05 -27.57 2.64
C PHE A 465 10.84 -26.93 3.79
N MET A 466 12.16 -27.16 3.79
CA MET A 466 13.08 -26.80 4.88
C MET A 466 12.62 -27.30 6.26
N GLY A 467 12.23 -28.57 6.33
CA GLY A 467 11.85 -29.26 7.57
C GLY A 467 10.53 -28.77 8.19
N SER A 468 9.66 -28.13 7.41
CA SER A 468 8.28 -27.83 7.83
C SER A 468 7.33 -27.79 6.64
N PRO A 469 6.02 -28.06 6.84
CA PRO A 469 5.02 -27.91 5.79
C PRO A 469 4.87 -26.44 5.34
N ALA A 470 5.00 -26.18 4.04
CA ALA A 470 4.81 -24.87 3.44
C ALA A 470 3.72 -24.90 2.33
N PRO A 471 2.96 -23.82 2.16
CA PRO A 471 1.94 -23.71 1.12
C PRO A 471 2.55 -23.36 -0.25
N PHE A 472 2.34 -24.22 -1.24
CA PHE A 472 2.70 -23.99 -2.64
C PHE A 472 1.47 -23.79 -3.52
N PRO A 473 1.54 -22.96 -4.59
CA PRO A 473 0.41 -22.70 -5.48
C PRO A 473 0.06 -23.92 -6.35
N GLN A 474 -1.24 -24.21 -6.50
CA GLN A 474 -1.69 -25.25 -7.44
C GLN A 474 -1.66 -24.81 -8.91
N GLY A 475 -1.85 -23.50 -9.15
CA GLY A 475 -2.06 -22.92 -10.48
C GLY A 475 -1.01 -23.29 -11.52
N PRO A 476 0.29 -23.09 -11.24
CA PRO A 476 1.36 -23.40 -12.20
C PRO A 476 1.38 -24.85 -12.68
N PHE A 477 1.18 -25.79 -11.76
CA PHE A 477 1.20 -27.23 -12.07
C PHE A 477 -0.06 -27.69 -12.81
N ILE A 478 -1.23 -27.13 -12.46
CA ILE A 478 -2.47 -27.37 -13.22
C ILE A 478 -2.33 -26.86 -14.64
N LEU A 479 -1.81 -25.64 -14.82
CA LEU A 479 -1.59 -25.05 -16.14
C LEU A 479 -0.59 -25.88 -16.95
N ALA A 480 0.52 -26.29 -16.34
CA ALA A 480 1.50 -27.18 -16.98
C ALA A 480 0.87 -28.47 -17.50
N SER A 481 -0.06 -29.06 -16.74
CA SER A 481 -0.77 -30.27 -17.18
C SER A 481 -1.74 -30.02 -18.33
N VAL A 482 -2.41 -28.86 -18.35
CA VAL A 482 -3.34 -28.47 -19.42
C VAL A 482 -2.61 -28.21 -20.74
N LEU A 483 -1.42 -27.61 -20.70
CA LEU A 483 -0.64 -27.25 -21.90
C LEU A 483 -0.08 -28.46 -22.65
N LYS A 484 0.04 -29.62 -21.98
CA LYS A 484 0.53 -30.90 -22.54
C LYS A 484 1.83 -30.73 -23.34
N CYS A 485 2.80 -30.03 -22.77
CA CYS A 485 4.11 -29.79 -23.35
C CYS A 485 5.23 -30.29 -22.42
N PRO A 486 6.48 -30.39 -22.91
CA PRO A 486 7.63 -30.66 -22.07
C PRO A 486 7.80 -29.56 -21.02
N VAL A 487 8.00 -29.97 -19.78
CA VAL A 487 8.19 -29.12 -18.61
C VAL A 487 9.61 -29.31 -18.09
N LEU A 488 10.35 -28.22 -18.02
CA LEU A 488 11.70 -28.16 -17.45
C LEU A 488 11.67 -27.32 -16.17
N MET A 489 12.54 -27.62 -15.21
CA MET A 489 12.83 -26.69 -14.11
C MET A 489 14.10 -25.91 -14.41
N ILE A 490 14.09 -24.62 -14.09
CA ILE A 490 15.22 -23.73 -14.33
C ILE A 490 15.53 -22.87 -13.09
N PHE A 491 16.81 -22.79 -12.75
CA PHE A 491 17.34 -21.97 -11.66
C PHE A 491 18.62 -21.26 -12.12
N ALA A 492 18.76 -19.98 -11.81
CA ALA A 492 19.99 -19.24 -12.12
C ALA A 492 20.60 -18.72 -10.81
N LEU A 493 21.59 -19.46 -10.28
CA LEU A 493 22.12 -19.26 -8.93
C LEU A 493 23.47 -18.56 -8.96
N LYS A 494 23.75 -17.69 -8.00
CA LYS A 494 25.03 -17.00 -7.92
C LYS A 494 26.03 -17.84 -7.13
N GLN A 495 26.95 -18.48 -7.86
CA GLN A 495 27.98 -19.34 -7.28
C GLN A 495 29.36 -18.80 -7.68
N GLN A 496 30.25 -18.65 -6.69
CA GLN A 496 31.62 -18.14 -6.90
C GLN A 496 31.70 -16.81 -7.69
N GLY A 497 30.69 -15.94 -7.53
CA GLY A 497 30.62 -14.65 -8.22
C GLY A 497 30.13 -14.70 -9.67
N LYS A 498 29.81 -15.89 -10.20
CA LYS A 498 29.20 -16.10 -11.52
C LYS A 498 27.76 -16.59 -11.39
N LEU A 499 26.98 -16.41 -12.45
CA LEU A 499 25.62 -16.93 -12.51
C LEU A 499 25.63 -18.34 -13.13
N HIS A 500 25.26 -19.34 -12.34
CA HIS A 500 25.18 -20.73 -12.75
C HIS A 500 23.74 -21.08 -13.14
N VAL A 501 23.52 -21.38 -14.42
CA VAL A 501 22.20 -21.78 -14.94
C VAL A 501 22.06 -23.29 -14.83
N HIS A 502 21.16 -23.72 -13.97
CA HIS A 502 20.73 -25.10 -13.82
C HIS A 502 19.41 -25.30 -14.57
N CYS A 503 19.35 -26.33 -15.40
CA CYS A 503 18.13 -26.72 -16.09
C CYS A 503 18.01 -28.23 -16.08
N GLU A 504 16.84 -28.76 -15.71
CA GLU A 504 16.60 -30.20 -15.66
C GLU A 504 15.17 -30.56 -16.12
N PRO A 505 14.97 -31.73 -16.76
CA PRO A 505 13.64 -32.21 -17.09
C PRO A 505 12.77 -32.44 -15.85
N PHE A 506 11.51 -32.02 -15.92
CA PHE A 506 10.54 -32.23 -14.83
C PHE A 506 9.40 -33.17 -15.23
N ALA A 507 8.78 -32.97 -16.39
CA ALA A 507 7.73 -33.85 -16.92
C ALA A 507 7.58 -33.67 -18.42
N ASP A 508 7.17 -34.71 -19.15
CA ASP A 508 6.86 -34.60 -20.58
C ASP A 508 5.77 -35.60 -21.01
N PRO A 509 4.49 -35.18 -21.08
CA PRO A 509 3.91 -34.00 -20.43
C PRO A 509 3.67 -34.23 -18.94
N LEU A 510 3.29 -33.18 -18.20
CA LEU A 510 2.77 -33.33 -16.84
C LEU A 510 1.33 -33.89 -16.87
N VAL A 511 1.10 -35.08 -16.31
CA VAL A 511 -0.21 -35.74 -16.31
C VAL A 511 -0.86 -35.66 -14.93
N LEU A 512 -2.08 -35.11 -14.87
CA LEU A 512 -2.94 -35.09 -13.69
C LEU A 512 -4.25 -35.84 -14.00
N PRO A 513 -4.34 -37.16 -13.75
CA PRO A 513 -5.51 -37.97 -14.08
C PRO A 513 -6.76 -37.50 -13.33
N ARG A 514 -7.94 -37.51 -13.98
CA ARG A 514 -9.18 -36.97 -13.40
C ARG A 514 -9.57 -37.65 -12.07
N GLY A 515 -9.38 -38.96 -11.95
CA GLY A 515 -9.74 -39.73 -10.75
C GLY A 515 -8.74 -39.59 -9.58
N GLU A 516 -7.48 -39.25 -9.87
CA GLU A 516 -6.40 -39.17 -8.88
C GLU A 516 -5.77 -37.77 -8.84
N ARG A 517 -6.50 -36.75 -9.31
CA ARG A 517 -5.95 -35.42 -9.58
C ARG A 517 -5.28 -34.82 -8.35
N GLN A 518 -5.91 -34.96 -7.18
CA GLN A 518 -5.39 -34.40 -5.94
C GLN A 518 -4.06 -35.07 -5.53
N GLN A 519 -3.99 -36.40 -5.58
CA GLN A 519 -2.77 -37.14 -5.23
C GLN A 519 -1.66 -36.89 -6.25
N ALA A 520 -1.97 -36.89 -7.55
CA ALA A 520 -1.00 -36.60 -8.60
C ALA A 520 -0.45 -35.17 -8.47
N LEU A 521 -1.31 -34.21 -8.11
CA LEU A 521 -0.90 -32.82 -7.86
C LEU A 521 -0.02 -32.71 -6.61
N GLN A 522 -0.38 -33.40 -5.52
CA GLN A 522 0.44 -33.48 -4.31
C GLN A 522 1.84 -34.01 -4.63
N ASN A 523 1.95 -35.18 -5.26
CA ASN A 523 3.24 -35.78 -5.63
C ASN A 523 4.07 -34.86 -6.54
N THR A 524 3.41 -34.12 -7.43
CA THR A 524 4.07 -33.16 -8.33
C THR A 524 4.66 -31.99 -7.55
N VAL A 525 3.89 -31.42 -6.64
CA VAL A 525 4.32 -30.29 -5.80
C VAL A 525 5.39 -30.73 -4.82
N ASP A 526 5.29 -31.92 -4.22
CA ASP A 526 6.31 -32.47 -3.33
C ASP A 526 7.65 -32.60 -4.05
N ARG A 527 7.64 -33.12 -5.28
CA ARG A 527 8.85 -33.23 -6.10
C ARG A 527 9.42 -31.85 -6.44
N TYR A 528 8.57 -30.87 -6.76
CA TYR A 528 9.02 -29.50 -7.00
C TYR A 528 9.64 -28.88 -5.74
N ALA A 529 9.00 -29.01 -4.58
CA ALA A 529 9.48 -28.49 -3.30
C ALA A 529 10.83 -29.12 -2.91
N GLN A 530 11.00 -30.43 -3.09
CA GLN A 530 12.27 -31.12 -2.86
C GLN A 530 13.40 -30.59 -3.75
N ARG A 531 13.12 -30.32 -5.02
CA ARG A 531 14.12 -29.77 -5.96
C ARG A 531 14.42 -28.31 -5.66
N LEU A 532 13.40 -27.51 -5.35
CA LEU A 532 13.59 -26.13 -4.86
C LEU A 532 14.46 -26.11 -3.59
N GLU A 533 14.21 -27.01 -2.65
CA GLU A 533 14.99 -27.13 -1.41
C GLU A 533 16.45 -27.46 -1.69
N HIS A 534 16.71 -28.43 -2.57
CA HIS A 534 18.06 -28.77 -2.99
C HIS A 534 18.84 -27.55 -3.51
N TYR A 535 18.25 -26.77 -4.41
CA TYR A 535 18.89 -25.58 -4.95
C TYR A 535 18.97 -24.44 -3.94
N ALA A 536 17.96 -24.26 -3.10
CA ALA A 536 17.96 -23.24 -2.07
C ALA A 536 19.03 -23.50 -0.99
N LEU A 537 19.32 -24.76 -0.64
CA LEU A 537 20.45 -25.11 0.23
C LEU A 537 21.80 -24.82 -0.44
N SER A 538 21.90 -24.93 -1.77
CA SER A 538 23.14 -24.63 -2.50
C SER A 538 23.44 -23.14 -2.63
N SER A 539 22.42 -22.29 -2.69
CA SER A 539 22.56 -20.83 -2.72
C SER A 539 21.48 -20.12 -1.88
N PRO A 540 21.57 -20.20 -0.54
CA PRO A 540 20.48 -19.77 0.34
C PRO A 540 20.32 -18.25 0.44
N LEU A 541 21.33 -17.48 0.03
CA LEU A 541 21.25 -16.02 -0.03
C LEU A 541 20.58 -15.50 -1.31
N ASP A 542 20.28 -16.38 -2.26
CA ASP A 542 19.65 -16.03 -3.53
C ASP A 542 18.12 -16.23 -3.51
N TRP A 543 17.52 -16.66 -2.40
CA TRP A 543 16.08 -16.88 -2.31
C TRP A 543 15.35 -15.66 -1.76
N PHE A 544 14.88 -14.79 -2.64
CA PHE A 544 14.40 -13.46 -2.28
C PHE A 544 12.92 -13.41 -1.86
N ASN A 545 12.53 -14.25 -0.91
CA ASN A 545 11.23 -14.17 -0.24
C ASN A 545 11.37 -13.45 1.10
N PHE A 546 10.88 -12.20 1.15
CA PHE A 546 10.93 -11.31 2.31
C PHE A 546 9.58 -11.22 3.05
N PHE A 547 8.79 -12.28 2.98
CA PHE A 547 7.52 -12.47 3.69
C PHE A 547 7.53 -13.88 4.34
N ASP A 548 6.58 -14.17 5.22
CA ASP A 548 6.50 -15.50 5.83
C ASP A 548 5.95 -16.52 4.82
N PHE A 549 6.86 -17.27 4.20
CA PHE A 549 6.54 -18.28 3.20
C PHE A 549 5.77 -19.48 3.78
N TRP A 550 5.84 -19.73 5.08
CA TRP A 550 5.19 -20.89 5.72
C TRP A 550 3.75 -20.60 6.19
N GLN A 551 3.26 -19.37 5.96
CA GLN A 551 1.91 -18.97 6.31
C GLN A 551 1.13 -18.57 5.06
N LEU A 552 -0.19 -18.74 5.12
CA LEU A 552 -1.07 -18.16 4.12
C LEU A 552 -1.10 -16.63 4.31
N PRO A 553 -1.21 -15.83 3.24
CA PRO A 553 -1.27 -14.39 3.34
C PRO A 553 -2.54 -14.03 4.10
N ASP A 554 -2.45 -13.09 5.03
CA ASP A 554 -3.64 -12.51 5.63
C ASP A 554 -4.45 -11.83 4.52
N ALA A 555 -5.77 -12.04 4.45
CA ALA A 555 -6.62 -11.43 3.42
C ALA A 555 -6.56 -9.89 3.39
N THR A 556 -5.96 -9.28 4.43
CA THR A 556 -5.68 -7.86 4.59
C THR A 556 -4.29 -7.41 4.15
N GLU A 557 -3.31 -8.32 3.99
CA GLU A 557 -1.95 -8.01 3.52
C GLU A 557 -1.88 -8.12 2.00
N LYS A 558 -2.10 -7.00 1.31
CA LYS A 558 -1.87 -6.89 -0.15
C LYS A 558 -0.42 -6.52 -0.41
N GLU A 559 0.33 -7.40 -1.08
CA GLU A 559 1.72 -7.17 -1.52
C GLU A 559 1.94 -5.92 -2.39
#